data_AF-A0A5K1G4Q3-F1
#
_entry.id   AF-A0A5K1G4Q3-F1
#
_cell.length_a   1.000
_cell.length_b   1.000
_cell.length_c   1.000
_cell.angle_alpha   90.00
_cell.angle_beta   90.00
_cell.angle_gamma   90.00
#
_symmetry.space_group_name_H-M   'P 1'
#
loop_
_entity.id
_entity.type
_entity.pdbx_description
1 polymer ?
#
loop_
_entity_poly.entity_id
_entity_poly.type
_entity_poly.pdbx_seq_one_letter_code
_entity_poly.pdbx_strand_id
1 'polypeptide(L)' 'SWYILSKTLAEEHAWRFAKEAKMDIVTINPAMVIGPLLQPTLNTSAAAILKLIN' A
#
# COMPACT_ATOMS: atom_id res chain seq x y z
N SER A 1 10.07 6.13 10.40
CA SER A 1 9.54 4.82 9.97
C SER A 1 8.16 4.48 10.53
N TRP A 2 7.26 5.48 10.67
CA TRP A 2 5.91 5.27 11.19
C TRP A 2 4.94 4.68 10.17
N TYR A 3 5.10 5.03 8.88
CA TYR A 3 4.28 4.48 7.80
C TYR A 3 4.39 2.95 7.71
N ILE A 4 5.61 2.41 7.75
CA ILE A 4 5.86 0.96 7.71
C ILE A 4 5.21 0.28 8.90
N LEU A 5 5.46 0.77 10.13
CA LEU A 5 4.84 0.22 11.34
C LEU A 5 3.31 0.25 11.26
N SER A 6 2.73 1.35 10.78
CA SER A 6 1.27 1.47 10.63
C SER A 6 0.69 0.43 9.66
N LYS A 7 1.39 0.12 8.56
CA LYS A 7 0.95 -0.87 7.58
C LYS A 7 1.05 -2.29 8.15
N THR A 8 2.13 -2.60 8.88
CA THR A 8 2.29 -3.90 9.55
C THR A 8 1.18 -4.14 10.58
N LEU A 9 0.95 -3.18 11.48
CA LEU A 9 -0.09 -3.32 12.51
C LEU A 9 -1.48 -3.42 11.90
N ALA A 10 -1.79 -2.60 10.88
CA ALA A 10 -3.09 -2.66 10.20
C ALA A 10 -3.35 -4.03 9.55
N GLU A 11 -2.35 -4.60 8.88
CA GLU A 11 -2.48 -5.92 8.26
C GLU A 11 -2.62 -7.03 9.31
N GLU A 12 -1.85 -7.00 10.39
CA GLU A 12 -1.98 -7.96 11.51
C GLU A 12 -3.40 -7.95 12.10
N HIS A 13 -3.94 -6.75 12.36
CA HIS A 13 -5.30 -6.59 12.87
C HIS A 13 -6.36 -7.09 11.87
N ALA A 14 -6.20 -6.80 10.57
CA ALA A 14 -7.10 -7.28 9.53
C ALA A 14 -7.15 -8.82 9.47
N TRP A 15 -5.99 -9.50 9.54
CA TRP A 15 -5.92 -10.96 9.56
C TRP A 15 -6.54 -11.58 10.80
N ARG A 16 -6.31 -10.98 11.98
CA ARG A 16 -6.94 -11.44 13.23
C ARG A 16 -8.46 -11.34 13.15
N PHE A 17 -8.97 -10.19 12.72
CA PHE A 17 -10.40 -9.97 12.54
C PHE A 17 -11.00 -10.95 11.53
N ALA A 18 -10.36 -11.16 10.37
CA ALA A 18 -10.87 -12.08 9.36
C ALA A 18 -11.00 -13.52 9.86
N LYS A 19 -10.04 -13.99 10.67
CA LYS A 19 -10.11 -15.32 11.32
C LYS A 19 -11.30 -15.42 12.27
N GLU A 20 -11.52 -14.42 13.10
CA GLU A 20 -12.62 -14.36 14.06
C GLU A 20 -13.99 -14.28 13.35
N ALA A 21 -14.06 -13.48 12.28
CA ALA A 21 -15.25 -13.28 11.47
C ALA A 21 -15.49 -14.39 10.42
N LYS A 22 -14.61 -15.40 10.33
CA LYS A 22 -14.64 -16.46 9.30
C LYS A 22 -14.72 -15.91 7.86
N MET A 23 -14.02 -14.81 7.62
CA MET A 23 -13.90 -14.20 6.29
C MET A 23 -12.71 -14.79 5.55
N ASP A 24 -12.93 -15.13 4.28
CA ASP A 24 -11.83 -15.48 3.37
C ASP A 24 -11.26 -14.21 2.76
N ILE A 25 -9.98 -13.94 3.03
CA ILE A 25 -9.28 -12.74 2.58
C ILE A 25 -7.92 -13.09 2.01
N VAL A 26 -7.45 -12.25 1.09
CA VAL A 26 -6.08 -12.26 0.57
C VAL A 26 -5.53 -10.85 0.60
N THR A 27 -4.21 -10.72 0.74
CA THR A 27 -3.52 -9.43 0.74
C THR A 27 -2.59 -9.34 -0.47
N ILE A 28 -2.47 -8.16 -1.06
CA ILE A 28 -1.46 -7.83 -2.06
C ILE A 28 -0.54 -6.79 -1.43
N ASN A 29 0.77 -7.05 -1.43
CA ASN A 29 1.78 -6.23 -0.77
C ASN A 29 2.68 -5.52 -1.80
N PRO A 30 2.20 -4.45 -2.46
CA PRO A 30 3.01 -3.73 -3.43
C PRO A 30 4.12 -2.91 -2.74
N ALA A 31 5.18 -2.61 -3.50
CA ALA A 31 6.22 -1.68 -3.11
C ALA A 31 6.01 -0.32 -3.81
N MET A 32 7.00 0.17 -4.55
CA MET A 32 6.85 1.36 -5.40
C MET A 32 6.00 0.99 -6.63
N VAL A 33 4.86 1.66 -6.79
CA VAL A 33 3.93 1.40 -7.91
C VAL A 33 4.15 2.41 -9.02
N ILE A 34 4.25 1.93 -10.25
CA ILE A 34 4.58 2.71 -11.45
C ILE A 34 3.57 2.42 -12.56
N GLY A 35 3.35 3.37 -13.47
CA GLY A 35 2.47 3.20 -14.62
C GLY A 35 1.66 4.45 -14.97
N PRO A 36 0.71 4.33 -15.92
CA PRO A 36 -0.17 5.44 -16.30
C PRO A 36 -1.00 5.93 -15.11
N LEU A 37 -1.15 7.25 -14.98
CA LEU A 37 -1.99 7.87 -13.94
C LEU A 37 -3.39 8.12 -14.51
N LEU A 38 -4.41 7.64 -13.79
CA LEU A 38 -5.82 7.95 -14.09
C LEU A 38 -6.29 9.24 -13.41
N GLN A 39 -5.61 9.63 -12.33
CA GLN A 39 -5.84 10.87 -11.58
C GLN A 39 -4.92 12.01 -12.06
N PRO A 40 -5.32 13.29 -11.88
CA PRO A 40 -4.52 14.43 -12.32
C PRO A 40 -3.36 14.80 -11.36
N THR A 41 -3.16 14.04 -10.28
CA THR A 41 -2.15 14.34 -9.24
C THR A 41 -1.15 13.19 -9.07
N LEU A 42 0.10 13.54 -8.74
CA LEU A 42 1.14 12.56 -8.47
C LEU A 42 0.89 11.88 -7.13
N ASN A 43 0.97 10.55 -7.10
CA ASN A 43 1.15 9.81 -5.86
C ASN A 43 2.65 9.81 -5.46
N THR A 44 2.95 9.35 -4.25
CA THR A 44 4.33 9.35 -3.73
C THR A 44 5.31 8.58 -4.62
N SER A 45 4.90 7.43 -5.17
CA SER A 45 5.75 6.60 -6.03
C SER A 45 6.06 7.26 -7.37
N ALA A 46 5.04 7.80 -8.06
CA ALA A 46 5.21 8.50 -9.32
C ALA A 46 6.01 9.79 -9.16
N ALA A 47 5.80 10.54 -8.06
CA ALA A 47 6.60 11.71 -7.74
C ALA A 47 8.09 11.38 -7.52
N ALA A 48 8.39 10.26 -6.84
CA ALA A 48 9.75 9.81 -6.65
C ALA A 48 10.44 9.49 -7.99
N ILE A 49 9.73 8.84 -8.91
CA ILE A 49 10.27 8.52 -10.24
C ILE A 49 10.49 9.77 -11.07
N LEU A 50 9.51 10.69 -11.09
CA LEU A 50 9.64 11.96 -11.80
C LEU A 50 10.90 12.72 -11.35
N LYS A 51 11.19 12.72 -10.04
CA LYS A 51 12.39 13.34 -9.48
C LYS A 51 13.70 12.65 -9.89
N LEU A 52 13.67 11.37 -10.26
CA LEU A 52 14.85 10.64 -10.69
C LEU A 52 15.17 10.84 -12.18
N ILE A 53 14.15 11.13 -13.00
CA ILE A 53 14.29 11.25 -14.46
C ILE A 53 14.34 12.69 -14.97
N ASN A 54 14.07 13.67 -14.09
CA ASN A 54 14.20 15.12 -14.35
C ASN A 54 15.45 15.67 -13.66
#